data_AF-A0ABD0KZB7-F1
#
_entry.id   AF-A0ABD0KZB7-F1
#
_cell.length_a   1.000
_cell.length_b   1.000
_cell.length_c   1.000
_cell.angle_alpha   90.00
_cell.angle_beta   90.00
_cell.angle_gamma   90.00
#
_symmetry.space_group_name_H-M   'P 1'
#
loop_
_entity.id
_entity.type
_entity.pdbx_description
1 polymer ?
#
loop_
_entity_poly.entity_id
_entity_poly.type
_entity_poly.pdbx_seq_one_letter_code
_entity_poly.pdbx_strand_id
1 'polypeptide(L)'
;MKGKKSSLTAFLNQADPTTTNRNADDWSENEASGAGVTNGCADRPCTAWFLCVPTPTLPERRKCVPYPIDCGQPAPPTSATVHASGTEFGSLAFVTCLDGFVMTPSDSPRVNQITCLVNARWSPFKGECVQLTHQQIS
;
A
#
# COMPACT_ATOMS: atom_id res chain seq x y z
N MET A 1 9.54 23.83 -45.10
CA MET A 1 8.44 23.09 -44.44
C MET A 1 8.80 21.62 -44.29
N LYS A 2 9.31 21.20 -43.12
CA LYS A 2 9.33 19.83 -42.52
C LYS A 2 9.65 20.11 -41.04
N GLY A 3 8.79 19.93 -40.03
CA GLY A 3 8.06 18.73 -39.61
C GLY A 3 8.69 18.22 -38.30
N LYS A 4 8.38 18.85 -37.15
CA LYS A 4 8.84 18.44 -35.81
C LYS A 4 8.15 17.13 -35.41
N LYS A 5 8.91 16.07 -35.16
CA LYS A 5 8.49 14.94 -34.31
C LYS A 5 9.33 15.00 -33.03
N SER A 6 8.67 15.34 -31.93
CA SER A 6 9.26 15.31 -30.59
C SER A 6 9.34 13.84 -30.15
N SER A 7 10.53 13.27 -30.09
CA SER A 7 10.78 11.93 -29.55
C SER A 7 10.94 12.03 -28.04
N LEU A 8 10.07 11.34 -27.30
CA LEU A 8 10.25 11.03 -25.88
C LEU A 8 11.43 10.08 -25.71
N THR A 9 12.64 10.62 -25.61
CA THR A 9 13.81 9.88 -25.15
C THR A 9 14.79 10.86 -24.52
N ALA A 10 14.41 11.40 -23.36
CA ALA A 10 15.31 12.07 -22.43
C ALA A 10 14.85 11.68 -21.02
N PHE A 11 15.80 11.54 -20.09
CA PHE A 11 15.66 11.04 -18.69
C PHE A 11 15.99 9.56 -18.41
N LEU A 12 16.98 8.97 -19.09
CA LEU A 12 17.64 7.75 -18.57
C LEU A 12 19.15 7.89 -18.31
N ASN A 13 19.70 9.11 -18.21
CA ASN A 13 21.13 9.29 -17.88
C ASN A 13 21.33 10.39 -16.85
N GLN A 14 21.23 10.02 -15.56
CA GLN A 14 21.96 10.66 -14.45
C GLN A 14 22.33 9.58 -13.42
N ALA A 15 23.20 8.66 -13.83
CA ALA A 15 24.09 7.97 -12.91
C ALA A 15 25.48 8.57 -13.18
N ASP A 16 25.95 9.43 -12.27
CA ASP A 16 27.33 9.91 -12.30
C ASP A 16 28.18 9.04 -11.36
N PRO A 17 29.16 8.27 -11.90
CA PRO A 17 29.93 7.27 -11.17
C PRO A 17 31.27 7.85 -10.67
N THR A 18 31.24 8.73 -9.66
CA THR A 18 32.45 9.09 -8.89
C THR A 18 32.05 9.35 -7.44
N THR A 19 32.01 8.35 -6.58
CA THR A 19 33.10 7.90 -5.69
C THR A 19 32.50 6.73 -4.89
N THR A 20 33.11 5.59 -4.64
CA THR A 20 34.50 5.13 -4.71
C THR A 20 34.40 3.59 -4.68
N ASN A 21 35.27 2.91 -5.41
CA ASN A 21 35.69 1.57 -5.02
C ASN A 21 36.14 1.63 -3.55
N ARG A 22 35.35 1.10 -2.62
CA ARG A 22 35.83 0.73 -1.30
C ARG A 22 35.45 -0.71 -1.07
N ASN A 23 36.49 -1.50 -0.88
CA ASN A 23 36.46 -2.89 -0.43
C ASN A 23 35.45 -3.08 0.70
N ALA A 24 34.95 -4.31 0.82
CA ALA A 24 33.98 -4.75 1.82
C ALA A 24 34.46 -4.68 3.30
N ASP A 25 35.48 -3.89 3.61
CA ASP A 25 36.12 -3.81 4.92
C ASP A 25 36.39 -2.34 5.31
N ASP A 26 35.34 -1.52 5.42
CA ASP A 26 35.42 -0.19 6.06
C ASP A 26 34.04 0.23 6.59
N TRP A 27 33.50 -0.54 7.54
CA TRP A 27 32.35 -0.12 8.34
C TRP A 27 32.88 0.42 9.66
N SER A 28 33.36 1.67 9.65
CA SER A 28 33.61 2.40 10.89
C SER A 28 32.27 2.66 11.58
N GLU A 29 32.09 2.02 12.73
CA GLU A 29 31.01 2.30 13.68
C GLU A 29 31.06 3.77 14.11
N ASN A 30 30.25 4.61 13.46
CA ASN A 30 29.94 5.91 13.99
C ASN A 30 28.74 5.75 14.93
N GLU A 31 29.08 5.50 16.20
CA GLU A 31 28.26 5.70 17.38
C GLU A 31 27.44 7.00 17.26
N ALA A 32 26.15 6.87 16.94
CA ALA A 32 25.22 7.99 16.94
C ALA A 32 24.78 8.30 18.38
N SER A 33 25.65 8.95 19.14
CA SER A 33 25.29 9.59 20.41
C SER A 33 24.58 10.92 20.12
N GLY A 34 23.27 10.83 19.89
CA GLY A 34 22.38 11.99 19.72
C GLY A 34 20.93 11.55 19.79
N ALA A 35 20.29 11.79 20.94
CA ALA A 35 18.90 11.44 21.15
C ALA A 35 17.97 12.23 20.21
N GLY A 36 17.09 11.50 19.50
CA GLY A 36 15.78 12.02 19.09
C GLY A 36 15.63 12.49 17.64
N VAL A 37 15.61 11.55 16.70
CA VAL A 37 14.47 11.16 15.84
C VAL A 37 15.08 10.27 14.75
N THR A 38 15.20 8.97 15.00
CA THR A 38 15.49 8.04 13.89
C THR A 38 14.28 8.08 12.95
N ASN A 39 14.43 8.57 11.72
CA ASN A 39 13.36 8.58 10.70
C ASN A 39 13.13 7.18 10.12
N GLY A 40 13.15 6.17 10.99
CA GLY A 40 12.98 4.77 10.65
C GLY A 40 14.07 4.27 9.71
N CYS A 41 13.63 3.56 8.67
CA CYS A 41 14.48 2.97 7.64
C CYS A 41 15.05 3.97 6.60
N ALA A 42 14.93 5.28 6.86
CA ALA A 42 15.56 6.31 6.01
C ALA A 42 17.09 6.34 6.20
N ASP A 43 17.57 6.15 7.43
CA ASP A 43 18.99 6.23 7.78
C ASP A 43 19.64 4.85 7.95
N ARG A 44 18.83 3.78 8.03
CA ARG A 44 19.30 2.38 8.05
C ARG A 44 18.52 1.56 7.04
N PRO A 45 19.19 0.92 6.05
CA PRO A 45 18.51 0.10 5.06
C PRO A 45 17.82 -1.08 5.76
N CYS A 46 16.59 -1.38 5.34
CA CYS A 46 15.90 -2.60 5.74
C CYS A 46 16.70 -3.83 5.22
N THR A 47 16.54 -4.99 5.86
CA THR A 47 17.12 -6.23 5.32
C THR A 47 16.46 -6.61 3.98
N ALA A 48 17.09 -7.50 3.21
CA ALA A 48 16.73 -7.81 1.82
C ALA A 48 15.27 -8.28 1.56
N TRP A 49 14.49 -8.53 2.61
CA TRP A 49 13.11 -9.02 2.58
C TRP A 49 12.10 -8.01 3.15
N PHE A 50 12.52 -6.75 3.33
CA PHE A 50 11.63 -5.69 3.79
C PHE A 50 11.75 -4.42 2.95
N LEU A 51 10.64 -3.73 2.77
CA LEU A 51 10.55 -2.42 2.13
C LEU A 51 10.40 -1.30 3.15
N CYS A 52 10.98 -0.14 2.83
CA CYS A 52 10.87 1.06 3.65
C CYS A 52 9.66 1.92 3.20
N VAL A 53 8.62 2.00 4.02
CA VAL A 53 7.36 2.66 3.67
C VAL A 53 6.98 3.78 4.66
N PRO A 54 6.32 4.87 4.21
CA PRO A 54 5.77 5.89 5.11
C PRO A 54 4.68 5.30 6.02
N THR A 55 4.63 5.78 7.27
CA THR A 55 3.58 5.36 8.20
C THR A 55 2.30 6.13 7.90
N PRO A 56 1.12 5.48 7.80
CA PRO A 56 -0.13 6.17 7.45
C PRO A 56 -0.53 7.31 8.40
N THR A 57 -0.12 7.21 9.67
CA THR A 57 -0.46 8.18 10.72
C THR A 57 0.57 9.29 10.88
N LEU A 58 1.81 9.10 10.39
CA LEU A 58 2.92 10.03 10.52
C LEU A 58 3.82 9.93 9.27
N PRO A 59 3.68 10.82 8.28
CA PRO A 59 4.42 10.74 7.01
C PRO A 59 5.93 10.91 7.18
N GLU A 60 6.37 11.57 8.25
CA GLU A 60 7.78 11.76 8.60
C GLU A 60 8.42 10.49 9.19
N ARG A 61 7.62 9.52 9.64
CA ARG A 61 8.13 8.24 10.15
C ARG A 61 7.98 7.15 9.11
N ARG A 62 9.05 6.40 8.90
CA ARG A 62 9.06 5.22 8.02
C ARG A 62 9.25 3.94 8.84
N LYS A 63 8.78 2.82 8.32
CA LYS A 63 8.96 1.49 8.95
C LYS A 63 9.32 0.44 7.88
N CYS A 64 10.12 -0.54 8.28
CA CYS A 64 10.34 -1.75 7.47
C CYS A 64 9.12 -2.68 7.55
N VAL A 65 8.57 -3.07 6.40
CA VAL A 65 7.48 -4.04 6.25
C VAL A 65 7.90 -5.20 5.33
N PRO A 66 7.46 -6.45 5.56
CA PRO A 66 7.89 -7.60 4.76
C PRO A 66 7.58 -7.44 3.27
N TYR A 67 8.36 -8.08 2.39
CA TYR A 67 8.12 -8.14 0.94
C TYR A 67 8.28 -9.58 0.40
N PRO A 68 7.36 -10.07 -0.45
CA PRO A 68 6.13 -9.42 -0.89
C PRO A 68 5.13 -9.24 0.27
N ILE A 69 4.36 -8.15 0.21
CA ILE A 69 3.28 -7.94 1.17
C ILE A 69 2.08 -8.74 0.65
N ASP A 70 1.69 -9.76 1.40
CA ASP A 70 0.52 -10.58 1.12
C ASP A 70 -0.46 -10.46 2.30
N CYS A 71 -1.67 -9.98 2.02
CA CYS A 71 -2.75 -9.90 3.01
C CYS A 71 -3.47 -11.23 3.22
N GLY A 72 -3.20 -12.24 2.39
CA GLY A 72 -3.96 -13.47 2.32
C GLY A 72 -5.39 -13.26 1.83
N GLN A 73 -6.19 -14.33 1.85
CA GLN A 73 -7.59 -14.26 1.46
C GLN A 73 -8.39 -13.38 2.44
N PRO A 74 -9.16 -12.40 1.95
CA PRO A 74 -9.97 -11.55 2.81
C PRO A 74 -11.06 -12.36 3.49
N ALA A 75 -11.29 -12.06 4.78
CA ALA A 75 -12.44 -12.59 5.49
C ALA A 75 -13.73 -11.88 5.03
N PRO A 76 -14.81 -12.62 4.75
CA PRO A 76 -16.09 -12.02 4.36
C PRO A 76 -16.69 -11.18 5.50
N PRO A 77 -17.19 -9.97 5.22
CA PRO A 77 -17.98 -9.19 6.17
C PRO A 77 -19.31 -9.88 6.50
N THR A 78 -19.95 -9.46 7.60
CA THR A 78 -21.28 -9.95 7.98
C THR A 78 -22.31 -9.72 6.87
N SER A 79 -23.11 -10.74 6.57
CA SER A 79 -24.15 -10.70 5.54
C SER A 79 -23.65 -10.32 4.14
N ALA A 80 -22.37 -10.59 3.87
CA ALA A 80 -21.74 -10.34 2.58
C ALA A 80 -20.78 -11.46 2.20
N THR A 81 -20.48 -11.54 0.92
CA THR A 81 -19.36 -12.30 0.36
C THR A 81 -18.27 -11.33 -0.09
N VAL A 82 -17.04 -11.82 -0.13
CA VAL A 82 -15.90 -11.04 -0.60
C VAL A 82 -15.13 -11.83 -1.65
N HIS A 83 -14.78 -11.18 -2.74
CA HIS A 83 -14.00 -11.76 -3.82
C HIS A 83 -12.78 -10.89 -4.11
N ALA A 84 -11.58 -11.44 -3.93
CA ALA A 84 -10.33 -10.74 -4.19
C ALA A 84 -9.84 -10.98 -5.63
N SER A 85 -9.32 -9.94 -6.29
CA SER A 85 -8.60 -10.10 -7.56
C SER A 85 -7.20 -10.70 -7.38
N GLY A 86 -6.68 -10.63 -6.16
CA GLY A 86 -5.35 -11.06 -5.71
C GLY A 86 -5.20 -10.76 -4.21
N THR A 87 -4.12 -11.23 -3.59
CA THR A 87 -3.90 -11.04 -2.14
C THR A 87 -2.71 -10.16 -1.81
N GLU A 88 -1.92 -9.76 -2.82
CA GLU A 88 -0.73 -8.93 -2.67
C GLU A 88 -1.07 -7.44 -2.45
N PHE A 89 -0.12 -6.67 -1.95
CA PHE A 89 -0.27 -5.23 -1.72
C PHE A 89 -0.84 -4.46 -2.92
N GLY A 90 -1.84 -3.63 -2.66
CA GLY A 90 -2.57 -2.89 -3.69
C GLY A 90 -3.67 -3.69 -4.39
N SER A 91 -3.76 -5.01 -4.17
CA SER A 91 -4.88 -5.82 -4.68
C SER A 91 -6.20 -5.33 -4.12
N LEU A 92 -7.25 -5.46 -4.93
CA LEU A 92 -8.61 -5.10 -4.56
C LEU A 92 -9.44 -6.36 -4.27
N ALA A 93 -10.31 -6.24 -3.28
CA ALA A 93 -11.38 -7.21 -3.08
C ALA A 93 -12.73 -6.50 -3.07
N PHE A 94 -13.70 -7.15 -3.70
CA PHE A 94 -15.05 -6.65 -3.91
C PHE A 94 -16.00 -7.33 -2.95
N VAL A 95 -16.74 -6.52 -2.19
CA VAL A 95 -17.75 -6.96 -1.25
C VAL A 95 -19.11 -6.94 -1.93
N THR A 96 -19.83 -8.05 -1.83
CA THR A 96 -21.17 -8.23 -2.39
C THR A 96 -22.11 -8.68 -1.28
N CYS A 97 -23.20 -7.96 -1.01
CA CYS A 97 -24.16 -8.38 0.00
C CYS A 97 -24.84 -9.70 -0.40
N LEU A 98 -25.20 -10.51 0.60
CA LEU A 98 -25.96 -11.73 0.38
C LEU A 98 -27.38 -11.45 -0.12
N ASP A 99 -28.03 -12.48 -0.68
CA ASP A 99 -29.42 -12.37 -1.12
C ASP A 99 -30.34 -11.89 0.02
N GLY A 100 -31.21 -10.92 -0.31
CA GLY A 100 -32.07 -10.26 0.68
C GLY A 100 -31.41 -9.12 1.46
N PHE A 101 -30.12 -8.84 1.22
CA PHE A 101 -29.43 -7.68 1.77
C PHE A 101 -29.03 -6.69 0.67
N VAL A 102 -29.04 -5.40 1.01
CA VAL A 102 -28.56 -4.31 0.16
C VAL A 102 -27.49 -3.52 0.87
N MET A 103 -26.54 -3.01 0.07
CA MET A 103 -25.48 -2.18 0.58
C MET A 103 -26.01 -0.77 0.83
N THR A 104 -25.70 -0.21 1.99
CA THR A 104 -26.12 1.14 2.36
C THR A 104 -25.50 2.19 1.42
N PRO A 105 -26.26 3.24 1.06
CA PRO A 105 -25.71 4.35 0.28
C PRO A 105 -24.58 5.02 1.06
N SER A 106 -23.49 5.32 0.37
CA SER A 106 -22.29 5.95 0.93
C SER A 106 -21.78 7.01 -0.03
N ASP A 107 -21.27 8.12 0.52
CA ASP A 107 -20.60 9.16 -0.27
C ASP A 107 -19.27 8.68 -0.89
N SER A 108 -18.79 7.49 -0.50
CA SER A 108 -17.59 6.90 -1.06
C SER A 108 -17.90 6.17 -2.37
N PRO A 109 -17.29 6.56 -3.52
CA PRO A 109 -17.51 5.91 -4.81
C PRO A 109 -17.00 4.45 -4.88
N ARG A 110 -16.36 3.96 -3.81
CA ARG A 110 -15.76 2.64 -3.71
C ARG A 110 -16.13 1.95 -2.39
N VAL A 111 -17.35 2.18 -1.91
CA VAL A 111 -17.87 1.60 -0.65
C VAL A 111 -17.79 0.07 -0.64
N ASN A 112 -17.91 -0.57 -1.80
CA ASN A 112 -17.86 -2.01 -1.98
C ASN A 112 -16.46 -2.59 -2.19
N GLN A 113 -15.40 -1.78 -2.03
CA GLN A 113 -14.03 -2.21 -2.26
C GLN A 113 -13.21 -2.11 -0.98
N ILE A 114 -12.42 -3.15 -0.74
CA ILE A 114 -11.34 -3.15 0.24
C ILE A 114 -10.01 -3.38 -0.47
N THR A 115 -8.92 -2.86 0.10
CA THR A 115 -7.60 -2.88 -0.52
C THR A 115 -6.59 -3.53 0.41
N CYS A 116 -5.68 -4.36 -0.13
CA CYS A 116 -4.57 -4.89 0.65
C CYS A 116 -3.58 -3.78 1.00
N LEU A 117 -3.47 -3.47 2.28
CA LEU A 117 -2.65 -2.38 2.80
C LEU A 117 -1.22 -2.84 3.08
N VAL A 118 -0.35 -1.85 3.25
CA VAL A 118 1.10 -2.03 3.45
C VAL A 118 1.45 -2.77 4.76
N ASN A 119 0.50 -2.91 5.68
CA ASN A 119 0.65 -3.64 6.94
C ASN A 119 0.24 -5.12 6.83
N ALA A 120 0.11 -5.66 5.61
CA ALA A 120 -0.39 -7.01 5.34
C ALA A 120 -1.80 -7.27 5.90
N ARG A 121 -2.66 -6.24 5.86
CA ARG A 121 -4.08 -6.35 6.24
C ARG A 121 -4.96 -5.68 5.20
N TRP A 122 -6.16 -6.23 5.01
CA TRP A 122 -7.18 -5.58 4.20
C TRP A 122 -7.70 -4.31 4.87
N SER A 123 -8.00 -3.29 4.07
CA SER A 123 -8.62 -2.06 4.58
C SER A 123 -9.99 -2.35 5.20
N PRO A 124 -10.42 -1.57 6.21
CA PRO A 124 -11.76 -1.72 6.76
C PRO A 124 -12.84 -1.57 5.68
N PHE A 125 -13.84 -2.45 5.69
CA PHE A 125 -15.05 -2.28 4.90
C PHE A 125 -15.84 -1.09 5.47
N LYS A 126 -16.13 -0.11 4.63
CA LYS A 126 -16.81 1.14 5.03
C LYS A 126 -18.32 1.11 4.76
N GLY A 127 -18.82 0.09 4.08
CA GLY A 127 -20.23 -0.10 3.84
C GLY A 127 -20.90 -0.92 4.94
N GLU A 128 -22.20 -1.10 4.80
CA GLU A 128 -22.99 -2.01 5.62
C GLU A 128 -23.99 -2.73 4.71
N CYS A 129 -24.20 -4.03 4.94
CA CYS A 129 -25.24 -4.80 4.26
C CYS A 129 -26.44 -4.89 5.20
N VAL A 130 -27.52 -4.19 4.85
CA VAL A 130 -28.77 -4.18 5.61
C VAL A 130 -29.83 -5.01 4.91
N GLN A 131 -30.66 -5.70 5.67
CA GLN A 131 -31.71 -6.54 5.10
C GLN A 131 -32.77 -5.66 4.42
N LEU A 132 -33.20 -6.04 3.22
CA LEU A 132 -34.37 -5.45 2.59
C LEU A 132 -35.60 -5.75 3.43
N THR A 133 -36.10 -4.72 4.10
CA THR A 133 -37.42 -4.75 4.71
C THR A 133 -38.43 -4.19 3.72
N HIS A 134 -39.69 -4.60 3.83
CA HIS A 134 -40.79 -4.19 2.96
C HIS A 134 -41.00 -2.65 2.90
N GLN A 135 -40.29 -1.88 3.73
CA GLN A 135 -40.32 -0.42 3.79
C GLN A 135 -39.27 0.28 2.91
N GLN A 136 -38.35 -0.45 2.26
CA GLN A 136 -37.35 0.15 1.35
C GLN A 136 -37.73 0.08 -0.14
N ILE A 137 -38.94 -0.43 -0.45
CA ILE A 137 -39.54 -0.45 -1.79
C ILE A 137 -40.73 0.51 -1.76
N SER A 138 -40.50 1.81 -1.91
CA SER A 138 -41.54 2.84 -2.00
C SER A 138 -41.26 3.72 -3.21
#